data_AF-A0A2E2D9S0-F1
#
_entry.id   AF-A0A2E2D9S0-F1
#
_cell.length_a   1.000
_cell.length_b   1.000
_cell.length_c   1.000
_cell.angle_alpha   90.00
_cell.angle_beta   90.00
_cell.angle_gamma   90.00
#
_symmetry.space_group_name_H-M   'P 1'
#
loop_
_entity.id
_entity.type
_entity.pdbx_description
1 polymer ?
#
loop_
_entity_poly.entity_id
_entity_poly.type
_entity_poly.pdbx_seq_one_letter_code
_entity_poly.pdbx_strand_id
1 'polypeptide(L)'
;MPRKFLKRIMPDHNTMREHPHLRKFGQRLTEPRLWHTNRRSISGGVALGLFVGFMPIPGQMFIAAALAILFRVNLPIAAMGVWITNPFTMAPIFFYAYKLGAWVLSIPMGAPAFSLTWEWFSKEFLAIWQPLLLGCTILGLVSAIAGILFVRIGWRLVVIHTWTQRQRQQKDKSGS
;
A
#
# COMPACT_ATOMS: atom_id res chain seq x y z
N MET A 1 -8.43 -6.91 -21.38
CA MET A 1 -9.24 -6.17 -20.38
C MET A 1 -8.47 -6.10 -19.07
N PRO A 2 -8.18 -4.91 -18.53
CA PRO A 2 -7.43 -4.75 -17.27
C PRO A 2 -8.11 -5.48 -16.11
N ARG A 3 -9.45 -5.51 -16.14
CA ARG A 3 -10.30 -6.29 -15.22
C ARG A 3 -9.96 -7.79 -15.17
N LYS A 4 -9.60 -8.43 -16.29
CA LYS A 4 -9.27 -9.87 -16.31
C LYS A 4 -7.92 -10.18 -15.67
N PHE A 5 -6.93 -9.29 -15.83
CA PHE A 5 -5.61 -9.44 -15.22
C PHE A 5 -5.66 -9.17 -13.72
N LEU A 6 -6.36 -8.12 -13.29
CA LEU A 6 -6.60 -7.82 -11.87
C LEU A 6 -7.37 -8.94 -11.15
N LYS A 7 -8.38 -9.55 -11.80
CA LYS A 7 -9.11 -10.69 -11.23
C LYS A 7 -8.25 -11.94 -11.02
N ARG A 8 -7.08 -12.04 -11.68
CA ARG A 8 -6.11 -13.14 -11.53
C ARG A 8 -5.10 -12.89 -10.41
N ILE A 9 -4.86 -11.64 -10.05
CA ILE A 9 -3.95 -11.24 -8.95
C ILE A 9 -4.70 -11.12 -7.62
N MET A 10 -6.00 -10.82 -7.66
CA MET A 10 -6.80 -10.71 -6.44
C MET A 10 -6.90 -12.07 -5.75
N PRO A 11 -6.48 -12.18 -4.47
CA PRO A 11 -6.67 -13.38 -3.68
C PRO A 11 -8.17 -13.69 -3.58
N ASP A 12 -8.49 -14.98 -3.54
CA ASP A 12 -9.87 -15.44 -3.56
C ASP A 12 -10.62 -14.99 -2.30
N HIS A 13 -11.95 -14.84 -2.39
CA HIS A 13 -12.79 -14.38 -1.26
C HIS A 13 -12.56 -15.22 0.00
N ASN A 14 -12.27 -16.51 -0.17
CA ASN A 14 -12.03 -17.45 0.91
C ASN A 14 -10.66 -17.23 1.60
N THR A 15 -9.60 -16.95 0.84
CA THR A 15 -8.24 -16.81 1.39
C THR A 15 -8.10 -15.58 2.28
N MET A 16 -8.79 -14.47 1.95
CA MET A 16 -8.82 -13.29 2.82
C MET A 16 -9.69 -13.48 4.06
N ARG A 17 -10.72 -14.32 3.97
CA ARG A 17 -11.65 -14.61 5.08
C ARG A 17 -11.01 -15.52 6.13
N GLU A 18 -10.07 -16.36 5.72
CA GLU A 18 -9.32 -17.28 6.57
C GLU A 18 -8.16 -16.60 7.33
N HIS A 19 -7.75 -15.40 6.93
CA HIS A 19 -6.66 -14.70 7.60
C HIS A 19 -7.08 -14.26 9.04
N PRO A 20 -6.34 -14.65 10.10
CA PRO A 20 -6.79 -14.51 11.49
C PRO A 20 -7.13 -13.06 11.91
N HIS A 21 -6.42 -12.07 11.37
CA HIS A 21 -6.68 -10.65 11.65
C HIS A 21 -7.86 -10.07 10.87
N LEU A 22 -8.16 -10.61 9.69
CA LEU A 22 -9.27 -10.15 8.85
C LEU A 22 -10.58 -10.82 9.26
N ARG A 23 -10.55 -12.04 9.81
CA ARG A 23 -11.74 -12.78 10.26
C ARG A 23 -12.64 -12.00 11.23
N LYS A 24 -12.07 -11.09 12.04
CA LYS A 24 -12.80 -10.19 12.96
C LYS A 24 -13.71 -9.17 12.24
N PHE A 25 -13.44 -8.83 10.99
CA PHE A 25 -14.29 -7.93 10.20
C PHE A 25 -15.53 -8.62 9.61
N GLY A 26 -15.64 -9.95 9.72
CA GLY A 26 -16.88 -10.70 9.52
C GLY A 26 -17.65 -10.36 8.24
N GLN A 27 -18.95 -10.09 8.36
CA GLN A 27 -19.87 -9.78 7.24
C GLN A 27 -19.56 -8.47 6.51
N ARG A 28 -18.83 -7.52 7.11
CA ARG A 28 -18.44 -6.27 6.44
C ARG A 28 -17.40 -6.51 5.34
N LEU A 29 -16.63 -7.60 5.43
CA LEU A 29 -15.75 -8.05 4.35
C LEU A 29 -16.53 -8.55 3.14
N THR A 30 -17.78 -8.98 3.31
CA THR A 30 -18.60 -9.56 2.23
C THR A 30 -19.30 -8.50 1.38
N GLU A 31 -19.15 -7.20 1.71
CA GLU A 31 -19.82 -6.14 0.98
C GLU A 31 -19.30 -6.08 -0.48
N PRO A 32 -20.15 -6.34 -1.50
CA PRO A 32 -19.70 -6.50 -2.89
C PRO A 32 -18.96 -5.27 -3.43
N ARG A 33 -19.25 -4.09 -2.88
CA ARG A 33 -18.65 -2.81 -3.25
C ARG A 33 -17.15 -2.75 -2.95
N LEU A 34 -16.66 -3.48 -1.95
CA LEU A 34 -15.25 -3.52 -1.56
C LEU A 34 -14.39 -4.41 -2.48
N TRP A 35 -15.04 -5.28 -3.26
CA TRP A 35 -14.40 -6.19 -4.20
C TRP A 35 -14.50 -5.72 -5.65
N HIS A 36 -15.32 -4.70 -5.91
CA HIS A 36 -15.50 -4.18 -7.25
C HIS A 36 -14.21 -3.56 -7.82
N THR A 37 -13.84 -4.05 -8.99
CA THR A 37 -12.65 -3.65 -9.75
C THR A 37 -12.97 -2.40 -10.61
N ASN A 38 -13.05 -1.25 -9.95
CA ASN A 38 -13.12 0.07 -10.60
C ASN A 38 -11.80 0.84 -10.41
N ARG A 39 -11.36 1.58 -11.42
CA ARG A 39 -10.10 2.36 -11.43
C ARG A 39 -9.93 3.21 -10.18
N ARG A 40 -10.99 3.93 -9.75
CA ARG A 40 -10.97 4.79 -8.56
C ARG A 40 -10.79 4.00 -7.27
N SER A 41 -11.50 2.87 -7.15
CA SER A 41 -11.46 2.01 -5.96
C SER A 41 -10.10 1.30 -5.83
N ILE A 42 -9.53 0.84 -6.94
CA ILE A 42 -8.20 0.20 -6.97
C ILE A 42 -7.09 1.22 -6.68
N SER A 43 -7.12 2.39 -7.33
CA SER A 43 -6.12 3.42 -7.04
C SER A 43 -6.17 3.88 -5.59
N GLY A 44 -7.37 3.99 -5.02
CA GLY A 44 -7.55 4.30 -3.60
C GLY A 44 -7.04 3.18 -2.69
N GLY A 45 -7.31 1.92 -3.04
CA GLY A 45 -6.80 0.75 -2.32
C GLY A 45 -5.27 0.70 -2.30
N VAL A 46 -4.62 0.90 -3.46
CA VAL A 46 -3.15 0.95 -3.55
C VAL A 46 -2.60 2.09 -2.70
N ALA A 47 -3.15 3.30 -2.85
CA ALA A 47 -2.70 4.47 -2.11
C ALA A 47 -2.77 4.26 -0.60
N LEU A 48 -3.92 3.77 -0.13
CA LEU A 48 -4.17 3.52 1.28
C LEU A 48 -3.28 2.40 1.82
N GLY A 49 -3.18 1.28 1.09
CA GLY A 49 -2.37 0.14 1.49
C GLY A 49 -0.89 0.49 1.59
N LEU A 50 -0.35 1.22 0.60
CA LEU A 50 1.03 1.69 0.64
C LEU A 50 1.23 2.67 1.81
N PHE A 51 0.38 3.69 1.95
CA PHE A 51 0.51 4.66 3.03
C PHE A 51 0.52 3.99 4.41
N VAL A 52 -0.43 3.09 4.67
CA VAL A 52 -0.52 2.36 5.94
C VAL A 52 0.66 1.38 6.10
N GLY A 53 1.14 0.75 5.02
CA GLY A 53 2.29 -0.13 5.05
C GLY A 53 3.59 0.56 5.48
N PHE A 54 3.79 1.83 5.10
CA PHE A 54 4.96 2.60 5.53
C PHE A 54 4.88 3.09 6.99
N MET A 55 3.70 3.05 7.61
CA MET A 55 3.54 3.48 9.00
C MET A 55 4.01 2.39 9.98
N PRO A 56 4.84 2.72 10.99
CA PRO A 56 5.36 1.76 11.96
C PRO A 56 4.30 1.42 13.03
N ILE A 57 3.14 0.93 12.60
CA ILE A 57 1.99 0.64 13.48
C ILE A 57 1.75 -0.87 13.54
N PRO A 58 1.69 -1.47 14.74
CA PRO A 58 1.30 -2.87 14.87
C PRO A 58 -0.14 -3.08 14.40
N GLY A 59 -0.42 -4.18 13.71
CA GLY A 59 -1.76 -4.44 13.19
C GLY A 59 -2.15 -3.57 11.98
N GLN A 60 -1.16 -3.05 11.25
CA GLN A 60 -1.32 -2.29 10.00
C GLN A 60 -2.33 -2.90 9.00
N MET A 61 -2.44 -4.24 8.91
CA MET A 61 -3.46 -4.89 8.08
C MET A 61 -4.90 -4.64 8.56
N PHE A 62 -5.14 -4.64 9.87
CA PHE A 62 -6.44 -4.34 10.46
C PHE A 62 -6.81 -2.88 10.20
N ILE A 63 -5.84 -1.97 10.37
CA ILE A 63 -6.04 -0.53 10.12
C ILE A 63 -6.33 -0.29 8.64
N ALA A 64 -5.55 -0.89 7.73
CA ALA A 64 -5.81 -0.78 6.30
C ALA A 64 -7.17 -1.34 5.90
N ALA A 65 -7.60 -2.46 6.51
CA ALA A 65 -8.92 -3.03 6.26
C ALA A 65 -10.05 -2.11 6.76
N ALA A 66 -9.94 -1.58 7.98
CA ALA A 66 -10.89 -0.61 8.53
C ALA A 66 -10.98 0.66 7.68
N LEU A 67 -9.84 1.23 7.31
CA LEU A 67 -9.79 2.41 6.45
C LEU A 67 -10.30 2.11 5.03
N ALA A 68 -10.07 0.90 4.51
CA ALA A 68 -10.57 0.52 3.20
C ALA A 68 -12.11 0.45 3.17
N ILE A 69 -12.70 -0.07 4.24
CA ILE A 69 -14.16 -0.07 4.45
C ILE A 69 -14.66 1.37 4.59
N LEU A 70 -14.00 2.19 5.42
CA LEU A 70 -14.40 3.58 5.67
C LEU A 70 -14.37 4.43 4.39
N PHE A 71 -13.29 4.35 3.62
CA PHE A 71 -13.13 5.07 2.36
C PHE A 71 -13.79 4.38 1.16
N ARG A 72 -14.42 3.22 1.37
CA ARG A 72 -15.08 2.41 0.33
C ARG A 72 -14.17 2.11 -0.86
N VAL A 73 -12.90 1.81 -0.59
CA VAL A 73 -11.89 1.45 -1.59
C VAL A 73 -11.70 -0.07 -1.64
N ASN A 74 -10.90 -0.54 -2.60
CA ASN A 74 -10.74 -1.97 -2.82
C ASN A 74 -9.95 -2.60 -1.67
N LEU A 75 -10.64 -3.40 -0.87
CA LEU A 75 -10.11 -3.99 0.36
C LEU A 75 -8.95 -4.96 0.10
N PRO A 76 -9.05 -5.95 -0.82
CA PRO A 76 -7.93 -6.82 -1.16
C PRO A 76 -6.67 -6.06 -1.54
N ILE A 77 -6.81 -5.05 -2.40
CA ILE A 77 -5.68 -4.26 -2.87
C ILE A 77 -5.07 -3.44 -1.72
N ALA A 78 -5.89 -2.88 -0.82
CA ALA A 78 -5.39 -2.20 0.36
C ALA A 78 -4.62 -3.15 1.29
N ALA A 79 -5.15 -4.34 1.56
CA ALA A 79 -4.49 -5.34 2.39
C ALA A 79 -3.16 -5.81 1.78
N MET A 80 -3.10 -6.03 0.47
CA MET A 80 -1.86 -6.36 -0.24
C MET A 80 -0.83 -5.22 -0.20
N GLY A 81 -1.28 -3.96 -0.29
CA GLY A 81 -0.39 -2.81 -0.25
C GLY A 81 0.41 -2.70 1.06
N VAL A 82 -0.18 -3.16 2.17
CA VAL A 82 0.48 -3.18 3.49
C VAL A 82 1.63 -4.18 3.54
N TRP A 83 1.58 -5.26 2.75
CA TRP A 83 2.63 -6.30 2.75
C TRP A 83 3.96 -5.86 2.13
N ILE A 84 4.06 -4.61 1.68
CA ILE A 84 5.33 -4.04 1.21
C ILE A 84 6.38 -3.97 2.32
N THR A 85 5.96 -3.81 3.58
CA THR A 85 6.79 -3.81 4.79
C THR A 85 6.76 -5.18 5.49
N ASN A 86 7.33 -6.18 4.83
CA ASN A 86 7.55 -7.50 5.42
C ASN A 86 8.81 -7.48 6.31
N PRO A 87 9.05 -8.49 7.19
CA PRO A 87 10.20 -8.49 8.11
C PRO A 87 11.57 -8.28 7.43
N PHE A 88 11.69 -8.68 6.17
CA PHE A 88 12.91 -8.50 5.40
C PHE A 88 13.06 -7.08 4.84
N THR A 89 11.97 -6.43 4.42
CA THR A 89 11.98 -5.08 3.85
C THR A 89 11.79 -3.97 4.90
N MET A 90 11.23 -4.28 6.07
CA MET A 90 10.95 -3.30 7.12
C MET A 90 12.23 -2.61 7.62
N ALA A 91 13.30 -3.38 7.88
CA ALA A 91 14.58 -2.84 8.35
C ALA A 91 15.17 -1.78 7.40
N PRO A 92 15.38 -2.05 6.10
CA PRO A 92 15.89 -1.03 5.19
C PRO A 92 14.90 0.14 5.03
N ILE A 93 13.60 -0.11 4.93
CA ILE A 93 12.59 0.96 4.77
C ILE A 93 12.62 1.93 5.96
N PHE A 94 12.60 1.43 7.19
CA PHE A 94 12.59 2.28 8.38
C PHE A 94 13.93 2.97 8.62
N PHE A 95 15.05 2.35 8.24
CA PHE A 95 16.34 3.02 8.24
C PHE A 95 16.36 4.23 7.30
N TYR A 96 15.86 4.07 6.07
CA TYR A 96 15.74 5.19 5.13
C TYR A 96 14.73 6.24 5.58
N ALA A 97 13.60 5.81 6.15
CA ALA A 97 12.60 6.70 6.73
C ALA A 97 13.23 7.56 7.84
N TYR A 98 13.91 6.94 8.79
CA TYR A 98 14.61 7.66 9.85
C TYR A 98 15.63 8.66 9.30
N LYS A 99 16.50 8.23 8.37
CA LYS A 99 17.49 9.14 7.73
C LYS A 99 16.83 10.32 7.05
N LEU A 100 15.74 10.08 6.32
CA LEU A 100 15.01 11.12 5.60
C LEU A 100 14.35 12.09 6.58
N GLY A 101 13.71 11.60 7.65
CA GLY A 101 13.11 12.47 8.65
C GLY A 101 14.13 13.23 9.49
N ALA A 102 15.26 12.60 9.85
CA ALA A 102 16.35 13.26 10.55
C ALA A 102 16.97 14.37 9.69
N TRP A 103 17.13 14.12 8.39
CA TRP A 103 17.58 15.12 7.42
C TRP A 103 16.60 16.30 7.31
N VAL A 104 15.30 16.04 7.22
CA VAL A 104 14.26 17.10 7.18
C VAL A 104 14.24 17.91 8.48
N LEU A 105 14.43 17.27 9.63
CA LEU A 105 14.46 17.93 10.94
C LEU A 105 15.83 18.55 11.27
N SER A 106 16.82 18.44 10.38
CA SER A 106 18.20 18.89 10.62
C SER A 106 18.81 18.34 11.92
N ILE A 107 18.41 17.13 12.32
CA ILE A 107 18.94 16.45 13.51
C ILE A 107 20.32 15.89 13.13
N PRO A 108 21.39 16.22 13.89
CA PRO A 108 22.69 15.66 13.64
C PRO A 108 22.62 14.13 13.77
N MET A 109 22.90 13.42 12.67
CA MET A 109 23.00 11.95 12.65
C MET A 109 24.30 11.51 13.35
N GLY A 110 24.48 11.87 14.62
CA GLY A 110 25.47 11.22 15.48
C GLY A 110 24.96 9.82 15.80
N ALA A 111 25.81 8.80 15.69
CA ALA A 111 25.46 7.48 16.21
C ALA A 111 25.13 7.65 17.70
N PRO A 112 23.87 7.48 18.14
CA PRO A 112 23.60 7.50 19.57
C PRO A 112 24.38 6.32 20.13
N ALA A 113 25.29 6.59 21.08
CA ALA A 113 25.96 5.53 21.81
C ALA A 113 24.85 4.66 22.41
N PHE A 114 24.62 3.48 21.83
CA PHE A 114 23.53 2.62 22.25
C PHE A 114 23.84 2.12 23.66
N SER A 115 23.19 2.69 24.67
CA SER A 115 23.25 2.24 26.05
C SER A 115 21.89 1.71 26.45
N LEU A 116 21.81 0.45 26.88
CA LEU A 116 20.57 -0.22 27.28
C LEU A 116 20.11 0.23 28.69
N THR A 117 20.06 1.54 28.93
CA THR A 117 19.68 2.17 30.20
C THR A 117 18.28 2.77 30.07
N TRP A 118 17.47 2.73 31.13
CA TRP A 118 16.10 3.29 31.12
C TRP A 118 16.07 4.81 30.78
N GLU A 119 17.08 5.55 31.20
CA GLU A 119 17.24 6.98 30.87
C GLU A 119 17.56 7.21 29.38
N TRP A 120 18.39 6.35 28.79
CA TRP A 120 18.65 6.37 27.35
C TRP A 120 17.40 6.00 26.57
N PHE A 121 16.67 4.97 27.02
CA PHE A 121 15.42 4.57 26.38
C PHE A 121 14.40 5.72 26.38
N SER A 122 14.16 6.39 27.50
CA SER A 122 13.18 7.50 27.52
C SER A 122 13.58 8.72 26.70
N LYS A 123 14.87 9.12 26.69
CA LYS A 123 15.36 10.31 25.98
C LYS A 123 15.63 10.06 24.49
N GLU A 124 16.34 9.00 24.15
CA GLU A 124 16.75 8.70 22.78
C GLU A 124 15.63 8.03 21.98
N PHE A 125 14.74 7.24 22.60
CA PHE A 125 13.55 6.74 21.90
C PHE A 125 12.68 7.89 21.42
N LEU A 126 12.53 8.95 22.24
CA LEU A 126 11.83 10.18 21.88
C LEU A 126 12.56 11.01 20.80
N ALA A 127 13.87 10.87 20.67
CA ALA A 127 14.65 11.47 19.57
C ALA A 127 14.54 10.66 18.26
N ILE A 128 14.31 9.34 18.34
CA ILE A 128 14.28 8.43 17.19
C ILE A 128 12.88 8.31 16.56
N TRP A 129 11.82 8.22 17.37
CA TRP A 129 10.45 8.03 16.85
C TRP A 129 9.96 9.22 16.01
N GLN A 130 10.33 10.45 16.35
CA GLN A 130 9.85 11.66 15.66
C GLN A 130 10.38 11.74 14.21
N PRO A 131 11.69 11.68 13.94
CA PRO A 131 12.21 11.60 12.57
C PRO A 131 11.74 10.34 11.86
N LEU A 132 11.64 9.20 12.55
CA LEU A 132 11.12 7.98 11.94
C LEU A 132 9.68 8.17 11.42
N LEU A 133 8.77 8.67 12.26
CA LEU A 133 7.38 8.92 11.87
C LEU A 133 7.26 9.95 10.76
N LEU A 134 8.07 11.02 10.81
CA LEU A 134 8.10 12.02 9.75
C LEU A 134 8.53 11.39 8.42
N GLY A 135 9.61 10.62 8.44
CA GLY A 135 10.10 9.92 7.25
C GLY A 135 9.11 8.89 6.71
N CYS A 136 8.48 8.11 7.58
CA CYS A 136 7.42 7.17 7.23
C CYS A 136 6.22 7.89 6.60
N THR A 137 5.85 9.06 7.13
CA THR A 137 4.76 9.88 6.58
C THR A 137 5.10 10.39 5.18
N ILE A 138 6.33 10.90 4.99
CA ILE A 138 6.79 11.40 3.68
C ILE A 138 6.86 10.25 2.67
N LEU A 139 7.56 9.16 3.00
CA LEU A 139 7.69 8.00 2.11
C LEU A 139 6.33 7.34 1.83
N GLY A 140 5.46 7.25 2.83
CA GLY A 140 4.10 6.75 2.68
C GLY A 140 3.27 7.62 1.74
N LEU A 141 3.35 8.94 1.86
CA LEU A 141 2.62 9.87 1.00
C LEU A 141 3.14 9.85 -0.45
N VAL A 142 4.46 9.86 -0.63
CA VAL A 142 5.10 9.73 -1.94
C VAL A 142 4.70 8.41 -2.60
N SER A 143 4.76 7.31 -1.85
CA SER A 143 4.37 5.98 -2.34
C SER A 143 2.88 5.91 -2.67
N ALA A 144 2.02 6.55 -1.88
CA ALA A 144 0.59 6.63 -2.15
C ALA A 144 0.29 7.37 -3.46
N ILE A 145 0.92 8.54 -3.66
CA ILE A 145 0.78 9.32 -4.90
C ILE A 145 1.32 8.52 -6.10
N ALA A 146 2.51 7.94 -5.96
CA ALA A 146 3.11 7.09 -6.99
C ALA A 146 2.22 5.90 -7.35
N GLY A 147 1.62 5.25 -6.35
CA GLY A 147 0.67 4.15 -6.53
C GLY A 147 -0.59 4.56 -7.30
N ILE A 148 -1.16 5.74 -7.02
CA ILE A 148 -2.29 6.29 -7.79
C ILE A 148 -1.88 6.50 -9.25
N LEU A 149 -0.73 7.13 -9.49
CA LEU A 149 -0.23 7.38 -10.84
C LEU A 149 0.02 6.07 -11.58
N PHE A 150 0.65 5.09 -10.93
CA PHE A 150 0.90 3.76 -11.48
C PHE A 150 -0.39 3.09 -11.93
N VAL A 151 -1.42 3.04 -11.07
CA VAL A 151 -2.72 2.46 -11.43
C VAL A 151 -3.38 3.23 -12.57
N ARG A 152 -3.30 4.57 -12.57
CA ARG A 152 -3.89 5.40 -13.63
C ARG A 152 -3.21 5.20 -14.98
N ILE A 153 -1.89 5.16 -15.01
CA ILE A 153 -1.07 4.95 -16.21
C ILE A 153 -1.26 3.52 -16.71
N GLY A 154 -1.14 2.52 -15.85
CA GLY A 154 -1.38 1.11 -16.20
C GLY A 154 -2.76 0.90 -16.79
N TRP A 155 -3.80 1.54 -16.23
CA TRP A 155 -5.15 1.48 -16.80
C TRP A 155 -5.22 2.11 -18.19
N ARG A 156 -4.59 3.27 -18.40
CA ARG A 156 -4.55 3.96 -19.71
C ARG A 156 -3.83 3.12 -20.76
N LEU A 157 -2.67 2.56 -20.43
CA LEU A 157 -1.88 1.71 -21.32
C LEU A 157 -2.66 0.46 -21.73
N VAL A 158 -3.31 -0.21 -20.78
CA VAL A 158 -4.12 -1.39 -21.10
C VAL A 158 -5.32 -1.04 -21.98
N VAL A 159 -5.98 0.09 -21.75
CA VAL A 159 -7.09 0.55 -22.61
C VAL A 159 -6.60 0.81 -24.03
N ILE A 160 -5.53 1.59 -24.21
CA ILE A 160 -4.96 1.88 -25.53
C ILE A 160 -4.58 0.59 -26.24
N HIS A 161 -3.86 -0.31 -25.56
CA HIS A 161 -3.43 -1.58 -26.15
C HIS A 161 -4.63 -2.45 -26.57
N THR A 162 -5.70 -2.48 -25.76
CA THR A 162 -6.91 -3.24 -26.10
C THR A 162 -7.64 -2.64 -27.31
N TRP A 163 -7.64 -1.31 -27.46
CA TRP A 163 -8.22 -0.63 -28.63
C TRP A 163 -7.42 -0.90 -29.91
N THR A 164 -6.10 -0.80 -29.85
CA THR A 164 -5.22 -1.09 -31.00
C THR A 164 -5.35 -2.55 -31.47
N GLN A 165 -5.47 -3.50 -30.55
CA GLN A 165 -5.66 -4.91 -30.91
C GLN A 165 -7.03 -5.17 -31.56
N ARG A 166 -8.10 -4.49 -31.12
CA ARG A 166 -9.43 -4.62 -31.72
C ARG A 166 -9.47 -4.09 -33.16
N GLN A 167 -8.77 -2.98 -33.44
CA GLN A 167 -8.69 -2.44 -34.80
C GLN A 167 -7.89 -3.36 -35.75
N ARG A 168 -6.84 -4.02 -35.26
CA ARG A 168 -6.10 -5.03 -36.04
C ARG A 168 -6.96 -6.24 -36.38
N GLN A 169 -7.70 -6.78 -35.42
CA GLN A 169 -8.61 -7.92 -35.64
C GLN A 169 -9.78 -7.61 -36.58
N GLN A 170 -10.23 -6.35 -36.66
CA GLN A 170 -11.26 -5.93 -37.62
C GLN A 170 -10.70 -5.79 -39.04
N LYS A 171 -9.44 -5.37 -39.21
CA LYS A 171 -8.77 -5.31 -40.52
C LYS A 171 -8.50 -6.72 -41.09
N ASP A 172 -8.07 -7.67 -40.26
CA ASP A 172 -7.82 -9.04 -40.73
C ASP A 172 -9.11 -9.79 -41.15
N LYS A 173 -10.27 -9.43 -40.57
CA LYS A 173 -11.58 -10.03 -40.93
C LYS A 173 -12.27 -9.40 -42.14
N SER A 174 -11.83 -8.23 -42.59
CA SER A 174 -12.40 -7.53 -43.75
C SER A 174 -11.55 -7.68 -45.02
N GLY A 175 -10.38 -8.33 -44.92
CA GLY A 175 -9.50 -8.67 -46.05
C GLY A 175 -9.42 -10.18 -46.37
N SER A 176 -10.31 -11.00 -45.81
CA SER A 176 -10.57 -12.40 -46.17
C SER A 176 -11.99 -12.54 -46.72
#